data_AF-A0A349D3L1-F1
#
_entry.id   AF-A0A349D3L1-F1
#
_cell.length_a   1.000
_cell.length_b   1.000
_cell.length_c   1.000
_cell.angle_alpha   90.00
_cell.angle_beta   90.00
_cell.angle_gamma   90.00
#
_symmetry.space_group_name_H-M   'P 1'
#
loop_
_entity.id
_entity.type
_entity.pdbx_description
1 polymer ?
#
loop_
_entity_poly.entity_id
_entity_poly.type
_entity_poly.pdbx_seq_one_letter_code
_entity_poly.pdbx_strand_id
1 'polypeptide(L)'
;ESQVSMPLAWLGSACFLYQIYLDFAAYSDMAIGLGRMLGFEIRENFNYPLREMSIRALWTKWHMSLIQWFRDYPYYALKKGNFTWASEPIRILIIFLLTGLWHGANWTFIFWGLIHGVFLVLERGR
;
A
#
# COMPACT_ATOMS: atom_id res chain seq x y z
N GLU A 1 -28.19 -5.54 -20.24
CA GLU A 1 -27.05 -6.00 -19.40
C GLU A 1 -27.59 -6.51 -18.08
N SER A 2 -27.23 -7.73 -17.65
CA SER A 2 -27.64 -8.23 -16.34
C SER A 2 -26.90 -7.44 -15.26
N GLN A 3 -27.60 -6.56 -14.55
CA GLN A 3 -26.99 -5.81 -13.46
C GLN A 3 -26.61 -6.76 -12.32
N VAL A 4 -25.37 -6.66 -11.86
CA VAL A 4 -24.88 -7.40 -10.70
C VAL A 4 -25.68 -6.95 -9.48
N SER A 5 -26.26 -7.91 -8.75
CA SER A 5 -26.97 -7.57 -7.50
C SER A 5 -26.00 -6.98 -6.47
N MET A 6 -26.48 -6.04 -5.65
CA MET A 6 -25.64 -5.40 -4.62
C MET A 6 -24.91 -6.41 -3.71
N PRO A 7 -25.55 -7.49 -3.22
CA PRO A 7 -24.84 -8.51 -2.42
C PRO A 7 -23.71 -9.19 -3.21
N LEU A 8 -23.95 -9.50 -4.49
CA LEU A 8 -22.95 -10.13 -5.34
C LEU A 8 -21.78 -9.17 -5.64
N ALA A 9 -22.03 -7.87 -5.77
CA ALA A 9 -20.98 -6.86 -5.95
C ALA A 9 -20.07 -6.74 -4.71
N TRP A 10 -20.65 -6.78 -3.51
CA TRP A 10 -19.88 -6.77 -2.26
C TRP A 10 -19.08 -8.06 -2.09
N LEU A 11 -19.69 -9.22 -2.36
CA LEU A 11 -18.99 -10.51 -2.33
C LEU A 11 -17.83 -10.52 -3.34
N GLY A 12 -18.07 -10.04 -4.56
CA GLY A 12 -17.04 -9.91 -5.60
C GLY A 12 -15.87 -9.03 -5.15
N SER A 13 -16.16 -7.87 -4.54
CA SER A 13 -15.13 -6.98 -3.99
C SER A 13 -14.28 -7.66 -2.90
N ALA A 14 -14.93 -8.41 -2.00
CA ALA A 14 -14.22 -9.16 -0.96
C ALA A 14 -13.34 -10.27 -1.55
N CYS A 15 -13.87 -11.06 -2.50
CA CYS A 15 -13.09 -12.08 -3.20
C CYS A 15 -11.91 -11.48 -3.95
N PHE A 16 -12.09 -10.32 -4.60
CA PHE A 16 -11.04 -9.61 -5.32
C PHE A 16 -9.92 -9.12 -4.38
N LEU A 17 -10.27 -8.62 -3.19
CA LEU A 17 -9.28 -8.26 -2.16
C LEU A 17 -8.42 -9.46 -1.77
N TYR A 18 -9.06 -10.61 -1.49
CA TYR A 18 -8.34 -11.85 -1.17
C TYR A 18 -7.50 -12.34 -2.34
N GLN A 19 -8.02 -12.28 -3.57
CA GLN A 19 -7.28 -12.66 -4.77
C GLN A 19 -5.98 -11.85 -4.89
N ILE A 20 -6.04 -10.52 -4.80
CA ILE A 20 -4.85 -9.66 -4.88
C ILE A 20 -3.86 -10.01 -3.76
N TYR A 21 -4.35 -10.14 -2.53
CA TYR A 21 -3.49 -10.43 -1.38
C TYR A 21 -2.78 -11.76 -1.53
N LEU A 22 -3.51 -12.84 -1.83
CA LEU A 22 -2.97 -14.18 -1.90
C LEU A 22 -2.02 -14.36 -3.09
N ASP A 23 -2.39 -13.81 -4.26
CA ASP A 23 -1.54 -13.86 -5.45
C ASP A 23 -0.21 -13.14 -5.17
N PHE A 24 -0.26 -11.90 -4.66
CA PHE A 24 0.93 -11.10 -4.47
C PHE A 24 1.82 -11.58 -3.32
N ALA A 25 1.22 -12.10 -2.25
CA ALA A 25 1.95 -12.76 -1.17
C ALA A 25 2.65 -14.02 -1.67
N ALA A 26 1.96 -14.89 -2.42
CA ALA A 26 2.56 -16.11 -2.96
C ALA A 26 3.71 -15.81 -3.93
N TYR A 27 3.58 -14.80 -4.79
CA TYR A 27 4.69 -14.35 -5.64
C TYR A 27 5.89 -13.86 -4.83
N SER A 28 5.64 -13.11 -3.75
CA SER A 28 6.70 -12.64 -2.85
C SER A 28 7.41 -13.82 -2.17
N ASP A 29 6.67 -14.82 -1.71
CA ASP A 29 7.21 -16.02 -1.07
C ASP A 29 8.07 -16.85 -2.03
N MET A 30 7.62 -17.00 -3.29
CA MET A 30 8.42 -17.64 -4.34
C MET A 30 9.73 -16.89 -4.58
N ALA A 31 9.70 -15.56 -4.63
CA ALA A 31 10.91 -14.74 -4.77
C ALA A 31 11.87 -14.91 -3.58
N ILE A 32 11.34 -14.95 -2.35
CA ILE A 32 12.14 -15.21 -1.14
C ILE A 32 12.77 -16.60 -1.18
N GLY A 33 12.00 -17.62 -1.56
CA GLY A 33 12.48 -18.99 -1.70
C GLY A 33 13.62 -19.12 -2.70
N LEU A 34 13.45 -18.53 -3.89
CA LEU A 34 14.50 -18.48 -4.91
C LEU A 34 15.72 -17.68 -4.45
N GLY A 35 15.51 -16.56 -3.76
CA GLY A 35 16.58 -15.77 -3.15
C GLY A 35 17.44 -16.63 -2.22
N ARG A 36 16.81 -17.38 -1.32
CA ARG A 36 17.51 -18.30 -0.40
C ARG A 36 18.28 -19.38 -1.13
N MET A 37 17.74 -19.96 -2.20
CA MET A 37 18.44 -20.96 -3.02
C MET A 37 19.69 -20.39 -3.69
N LEU A 38 19.69 -19.10 -4.01
CA LEU A 38 20.82 -18.39 -4.61
C LEU A 38 21.77 -17.75 -3.57
N GLY A 39 21.52 -17.94 -2.27
CA GLY A 39 22.33 -17.38 -1.19
C GLY A 39 22.01 -15.92 -0.83
N PHE A 40 20.89 -15.39 -1.29
CA PHE A 40 20.40 -14.05 -0.91
C PHE A 40 19.36 -14.13 0.21
N GLU A 41 19.44 -13.19 1.15
CA GLU A 41 18.41 -12.97 2.17
C GLU A 41 17.48 -11.83 1.73
N ILE A 42 16.28 -12.21 1.27
CA ILE A 42 15.21 -11.27 0.93
C ILE A 42 14.24 -11.16 2.10
N ARG A 43 13.81 -9.93 2.43
CA ARG A 43 12.86 -9.67 3.51
C ARG A 43 11.44 -10.06 3.11
N GLU A 44 10.66 -10.44 4.10
CA GLU A 44 9.21 -10.64 3.96
C GLU A 44 8.53 -9.37 3.43
N ASN A 45 7.52 -9.57 2.60
CA ASN A 45 6.79 -8.46 1.97
C ASN A 45 5.38 -8.28 2.55
N PHE A 46 4.81 -9.33 3.15
CA PHE A 46 3.48 -9.31 3.77
C PHE A 46 3.51 -9.94 5.16
N ASN A 47 2.79 -9.37 6.12
CA ASN A 47 2.68 -9.91 7.48
C ASN A 47 1.24 -9.84 7.99
N TYR A 48 0.40 -10.76 7.50
CA TYR A 48 -1.03 -10.88 7.84
C TYR A 48 -1.82 -9.55 7.86
N PRO A 49 -1.70 -8.69 6.82
CA PRO A 49 -2.27 -7.34 6.83
C PRO A 49 -3.79 -7.29 6.99
N LEU A 50 -4.52 -8.31 6.50
CA LEU A 50 -5.98 -8.37 6.59
C LEU A 50 -6.52 -8.62 8.01
N ARG A 51 -5.64 -8.88 9.00
CA ARG A 51 -6.02 -8.99 10.41
C ARG A 51 -6.00 -7.64 11.15
N GLU A 52 -5.49 -6.60 10.52
CA GLU A 52 -5.31 -5.31 11.17
C GLU A 52 -6.60 -4.49 11.21
N MET A 53 -6.85 -3.87 12.35
CA MET A 53 -8.01 -2.98 12.57
C MET A 53 -7.68 -1.50 12.38
N SER A 54 -6.43 -1.19 12.03
CA SER A 54 -5.88 0.16 11.85
C SER A 54 -5.32 0.29 10.45
N ILE A 55 -5.56 1.43 9.79
CA ILE A 55 -5.06 1.68 8.42
C ILE A 55 -3.54 1.86 8.44
N ARG A 56 -3.02 2.50 9.48
CA ARG A 56 -1.58 2.55 9.75
C ARG A 56 -0.99 1.15 9.90
N ALA A 57 -1.61 0.29 10.70
CA ALA A 57 -1.11 -1.05 10.93
C ALA A 57 -1.18 -1.91 9.66
N LEU A 58 -2.28 -1.81 8.90
CA LEU A 58 -2.45 -2.41 7.58
C LEU A 58 -1.26 -2.07 6.67
N TRP A 59 -0.96 -0.78 6.51
CA TRP A 59 0.14 -0.32 5.67
C TRP A 59 1.54 -0.62 6.23
N THR A 60 1.68 -0.94 7.52
CA THR A 60 2.98 -1.44 8.02
C THR A 60 3.22 -2.91 7.69
N LYS A 61 2.18 -3.64 7.26
CA LYS A 61 2.18 -5.10 7.05
C LYS A 61 1.84 -5.53 5.63
N TRP A 62 1.38 -4.60 4.79
CA TRP A 62 1.08 -4.80 3.37
C TRP A 62 2.25 -4.31 2.53
N HIS A 63 2.75 -5.10 1.57
CA HIS A 63 3.80 -4.72 0.63
C HIS A 63 4.96 -3.91 1.27
N MET A 64 5.52 -4.46 2.35
CA MET A 64 6.42 -3.78 3.27
C MET A 64 7.68 -3.23 2.57
N SER A 65 8.20 -3.93 1.57
CA SER A 65 9.38 -3.51 0.81
C SER A 65 9.14 -2.20 0.04
N LEU A 66 7.99 -2.07 -0.64
CA LEU A 66 7.63 -0.87 -1.40
C LEU A 66 7.37 0.31 -0.47
N ILE A 67 6.67 0.08 0.64
CA ILE A 67 6.36 1.13 1.61
C ILE A 67 7.62 1.61 2.29
N GLN A 68 8.54 0.69 2.61
CA GLN A 68 9.86 1.05 3.07
C GLN A 68 10.60 1.91 2.03
N TRP A 69 10.55 1.55 0.75
CA TRP A 69 11.18 2.35 -0.32
C TRP A 69 10.59 3.77 -0.39
N PHE A 70 9.27 3.92 -0.42
CA PHE A 70 8.62 5.24 -0.41
C PHE A 70 8.94 6.06 0.85
N ARG A 71 9.09 5.40 1.99
CA ARG A 71 9.51 6.08 3.23
C ARG A 71 10.97 6.53 3.16
N ASP A 72 11.85 5.61 2.79
CA ASP A 72 13.30 5.79 2.92
C ASP A 72 13.84 6.77 1.86
N TYR A 73 13.20 6.83 0.68
CA TYR A 73 13.59 7.73 -0.40
C TYR A 73 12.74 9.02 -0.46
N PRO A 74 11.53 9.08 -1.06
CA PRO A 74 10.84 10.35 -1.25
C PRO A 74 10.37 10.99 0.06
N TYR A 75 9.91 10.23 1.06
CA TYR A 75 9.41 10.84 2.30
C TYR A 75 10.53 11.52 3.09
N TYR A 76 11.66 10.84 3.32
CA TYR A 76 12.78 11.46 4.00
C TYR A 76 13.48 12.53 3.17
N ALA A 77 13.48 12.45 1.84
CA ALA A 77 13.94 13.54 0.98
C ALA A 77 13.09 14.81 1.20
N LEU A 78 11.76 14.69 1.21
CA LEU A 78 10.84 15.79 1.54
C LEU A 78 11.01 16.30 2.97
N LYS A 79 11.28 15.41 3.93
CA LYS A 79 11.52 15.81 5.32
C LYS A 79 12.84 16.55 5.51
N LYS A 80 13.91 16.13 4.81
CA LYS A 80 15.26 16.72 4.92
C LYS A 80 15.44 18.00 4.11
N GLY A 81 14.71 18.18 3.01
CA GLY A 81 14.84 19.33 2.12
C GLY A 81 14.37 20.67 2.69
N ASN A 82 14.09 20.77 4.00
CA ASN A 82 13.56 21.97 4.67
C ASN A 82 12.37 22.62 3.95
N PHE A 83 11.53 21.82 3.29
CA PHE A 83 10.30 22.31 2.66
C PHE A 83 9.33 22.76 3.77
N THR A 84 9.40 24.04 4.13
CA THR A 84 8.62 24.66 5.22
C THR A 84 7.11 24.57 4.99
N TRP A 85 6.69 24.44 3.73
CA TRP A 85 5.28 24.27 3.34
C TRP A 85 4.76 22.84 3.50
N ALA A 86 5.64 21.83 3.51
CA ALA A 86 5.24 20.43 3.49
C ALA A 86 5.12 19.91 4.93
N SER A 87 4.01 20.24 5.61
CA SER A 87 3.68 19.65 6.91
C SER A 87 3.58 18.12 6.82
N GLU A 88 3.63 17.41 7.96
CA GLU A 88 3.58 15.94 7.96
C GLU A 88 2.35 15.35 7.23
N PRO A 89 1.13 15.88 7.41
CA PRO A 89 -0.03 15.46 6.62
C PRO A 89 0.15 15.61 5.12
N ILE A 90 0.72 16.74 4.67
CA ILE A 90 0.98 17.01 3.25
C ILE A 90 1.99 16.00 2.71
N ARG A 91 3.07 15.71 3.46
CA ARG A 91 4.04 14.69 3.05
C ARG A 91 3.39 13.32 2.90
N ILE A 92 2.51 12.91 3.83
CA ILE A 92 1.78 11.64 3.72
C ILE A 92 0.93 11.60 2.45
N LEU A 93 0.17 12.67 2.17
CA LEU A 93 -0.66 12.76 0.96
C LEU A 93 0.18 12.69 -0.33
N ILE A 94 1.33 13.38 -0.37
CA ILE A 94 2.26 13.31 -1.50
C ILE A 94 2.76 11.89 -1.71
N ILE A 95 3.17 11.20 -0.63
CA ILE A 95 3.66 9.82 -0.75
C ILE A 95 2.57 8.89 -1.29
N PHE A 96 1.36 8.97 -0.76
CA PHE A 96 0.26 8.13 -1.24
C PHE A 96 -0.18 8.47 -2.68
N LEU A 97 -0.08 9.73 -3.09
CA LEU A 97 -0.27 10.12 -4.48
C LEU A 97 0.80 9.50 -5.40
N LEU A 98 2.07 9.57 -4.99
CA LEU A 98 3.18 8.93 -5.71
C LEU A 98 3.03 7.41 -5.77
N THR A 99 2.56 6.79 -4.68
CA THR A 99 2.22 5.36 -4.66
C THR A 99 1.11 5.05 -5.66
N GLY A 100 0.05 5.87 -5.73
CA GLY A 100 -0.99 5.72 -6.75
C GLY A 100 -0.44 5.83 -8.17
N LEU A 101 0.37 6.85 -8.46
CA LEU A 101 1.00 7.03 -9.77
C LEU A 101 1.95 5.87 -10.14
N TRP A 102 2.63 5.27 -9.17
CA TRP A 102 3.48 4.08 -9.39
C TRP A 102 2.68 2.86 -9.86
N HIS A 103 1.42 2.72 -9.44
CA HIS A 103 0.55 1.62 -9.88
C HIS A 103 0.02 1.81 -11.32
N GLY A 104 -0.09 3.06 -11.80
CA GLY A 104 -0.43 3.35 -13.19
C GLY A 104 -1.02 4.73 -13.42
N ALA A 105 -1.18 5.10 -14.70
CA ALA A 105 -1.69 6.41 -15.14
C ALA A 105 -3.23 6.52 -15.12
N ASN A 106 -3.95 5.49 -14.67
CA ASN A 106 -5.40 5.53 -14.58
C ASN A 106 -5.83 6.38 -13.36
N TRP A 107 -6.82 7.25 -13.54
CA TRP A 107 -7.41 8.08 -12.48
C TRP A 107 -7.81 7.29 -11.24
N THR A 108 -8.24 6.03 -11.41
CA THR A 108 -8.60 5.13 -10.30
C THR A 108 -7.46 4.98 -9.28
N PHE A 109 -6.20 4.88 -9.72
CA PHE A 109 -5.06 4.76 -8.82
C PHE A 109 -4.73 6.06 -8.09
N ILE A 110 -4.95 7.21 -8.73
CA ILE A 110 -4.79 8.52 -8.10
C ILE A 110 -5.82 8.67 -6.96
N PHE A 111 -7.09 8.39 -7.23
CA PHE A 111 -8.13 8.43 -6.22
C PHE A 111 -7.88 7.43 -5.09
N TRP A 112 -7.49 6.20 -5.44
CA TRP A 112 -7.13 5.17 -4.47
C TRP A 112 -6.00 5.63 -3.53
N GLY A 113 -4.92 6.19 -4.09
CA GLY A 113 -3.81 6.72 -3.32
C GLY A 113 -4.27 7.83 -2.37
N LEU A 114 -4.98 8.84 -2.89
CA LEU A 114 -5.48 9.95 -2.08
C LEU A 114 -6.42 9.51 -0.95
N ILE A 115 -7.33 8.58 -1.20
CA ILE A 115 -8.24 8.04 -0.18
C ILE A 115 -7.43 7.41 0.97
N HIS A 116 -6.45 6.57 0.67
CA HIS A 116 -5.61 5.95 1.69
C HIS A 116 -4.73 6.96 2.43
N GLY A 117 -4.20 7.97 1.74
CA GLY A 117 -3.45 9.05 2.36
C GLY A 117 -4.30 9.86 3.35
N VAL A 118 -5.53 10.22 2.95
CA VAL A 118 -6.48 10.95 3.83
C VAL A 118 -6.82 10.11 5.05
N PHE A 119 -7.13 8.83 4.89
CA PHE A 119 -7.42 7.97 6.03
C PHE A 119 -6.26 7.86 7.02
N LEU A 120 -5.03 7.76 6.52
CA LEU A 120 -3.86 7.69 7.39
C LEU A 120 -3.62 9.00 8.16
N VAL A 121 -3.87 10.15 7.52
CA VAL A 121 -3.80 11.46 8.18
C VAL A 121 -4.86 11.58 9.28
N LEU A 122 -6.10 11.20 8.99
CA LEU A 122 -7.22 11.26 9.94
C LEU A 122 -7.01 10.32 11.14
N GLU A 123 -6.54 9.10 10.89
CA GLU A 123 -6.26 8.14 11.95
C GLU A 123 -5.15 8.62 12.88
N ARG A 124 -4.15 9.32 12.35
CA ARG A 124 -3.02 9.82 13.13
C ARG A 124 -3.30 11.10 13.91
N GLY A 125 -4.34 11.84 13.53
CA GLY A 125 -4.80 13.02 14.27
C GLY A 125 -5.63 12.70 15.52
N ARG A 126 -5.87 11.42 15.81
CA ARG A 126 -6.54 10.90 17.02
C ARG A 126 -5.51 10.36 17.99
#